data_AF-A0ABD3X3A9-F1
#
_entry.id   AF-A0ABD3X3A9-F1
#
_cell.length_a   1.000
_cell.length_b   1.000
_cell.length_c   1.000
_cell.angle_alpha   90.00
_cell.angle_beta   90.00
_cell.angle_gamma   90.00
#
_symmetry.space_group_name_H-M   'P 1'
#
loop_
_entity.id
_entity.type
_entity.pdbx_description
1 polymer ?
#
loop_
_entity_poly.entity_id
_entity_poly.type
_entity_poly.pdbx_seq_one_letter_code
_entity_poly.pdbx_strand_id
1 'polypeptide(L)'
;MFSLFLILLLVSVMGVRCDTKDSETAGEKHIQKDGIVAEPGVKTEKENLKGKIVTEEMYKRLFQKVRHMQLEGLKRIQNFGDYAKKYKLVEKMLKALFEVLSQAKVNVTEMGFLPGDPFPENVTAREAVSKVLENTAMFGDMVLRLPDVVHAIYKKNNEWRQTINWAVWFCNESRLFDKAHKTLINLMSQEIGLIPKEEGYFNPYTAESAKAGILKNNYDPMMDPMMQMKAIKDKKKMKKGPRMTGVHTEL
;
A
#
# COMPACT_ATOMS: atom_id res chain seq x y z
N MET A 1 -6.82 10.65 12.70
CA MET A 1 -7.77 11.01 11.62
C MET A 1 -7.15 11.18 10.23
N PHE A 2 -5.89 11.63 10.05
CA PHE A 2 -5.37 11.92 8.70
C PHE A 2 -4.93 10.72 7.81
N SER A 3 -4.47 9.59 8.35
CA SER A 3 -4.19 8.37 7.53
C SER A 3 -5.47 7.82 6.87
N LEU A 4 -6.63 8.01 7.53
CA LEU A 4 -7.94 7.72 6.95
C LEU A 4 -8.29 8.66 5.80
N PHE A 5 -7.82 9.92 5.81
CA PHE A 5 -8.12 10.89 4.76
C PHE A 5 -7.44 10.51 3.45
N LEU A 6 -6.22 9.98 3.49
CA LEU A 6 -5.51 9.51 2.30
C LEU A 6 -6.18 8.25 1.72
N ILE A 7 -6.63 7.33 2.58
CA ILE A 7 -7.44 6.17 2.19
C ILE A 7 -8.82 6.62 1.67
N LEU A 8 -9.47 7.59 2.29
CA LEU A 8 -10.74 8.17 1.85
C LEU A 8 -10.60 8.92 0.53
N LEU A 9 -9.46 9.57 0.27
CA LEU A 9 -9.18 10.22 -1.00
C LEU A 9 -8.93 9.19 -2.10
N LEU A 10 -8.23 8.09 -1.79
CA LEU A 10 -8.16 6.92 -2.66
C LEU A 10 -9.54 6.31 -2.92
N VAL A 11 -10.38 6.15 -1.88
CA VAL A 11 -11.75 5.59 -1.97
C VAL A 11 -12.75 6.54 -2.65
N SER A 12 -12.59 7.85 -2.50
CA SER A 12 -13.43 8.87 -3.15
C SER A 12 -13.15 8.92 -4.65
N VAL A 13 -11.88 8.76 -5.06
CA VAL A 13 -11.51 8.52 -6.47
C VAL A 13 -12.07 7.18 -6.98
N MET A 14 -12.33 6.20 -6.10
CA MET A 14 -12.95 4.91 -6.46
C MET A 14 -14.45 4.99 -6.78
N GLY A 15 -15.11 6.16 -6.73
CA GLY A 15 -16.50 6.31 -7.19
C GLY A 15 -17.52 5.43 -6.43
N VAL A 16 -17.17 4.97 -5.22
CA VAL A 16 -18.12 4.29 -4.34
C VAL A 16 -18.99 5.37 -3.71
N ARG A 17 -20.14 5.64 -4.35
CA ARG A 17 -21.24 6.42 -3.77
C ARG A 17 -21.68 5.68 -2.51
N CYS A 18 -21.28 6.17 -1.34
CA CYS A 18 -21.90 5.76 -0.10
C CYS A 18 -23.16 6.63 0.02
N ASP A 19 -24.26 6.14 -0.55
CA ASP A 19 -25.56 6.78 -0.36
C ASP A 19 -25.90 6.70 1.13
N THR A 20 -25.75 7.81 1.85
CA THR A 20 -26.51 8.05 3.07
C THR A 20 -27.96 8.23 2.64
N LYS A 21 -28.77 7.17 2.77
CA LYS A 21 -30.22 7.28 2.66
C LYS A 21 -30.79 7.53 4.05
N ASP A 22 -31.34 8.72 4.21
CA ASP A 22 -32.31 9.04 5.23
C ASP A 22 -33.50 8.08 5.14
N SER A 23 -33.99 7.68 6.31
CA SER A 23 -35.12 6.80 6.53
C SER A 23 -36.44 7.47 6.13
N GLU A 24 -37.26 6.80 5.32
CA GLU A 24 -38.72 6.79 5.49
C GLU A 24 -39.40 5.67 4.65
N THR A 25 -40.04 4.75 5.40
CA THR A 25 -41.27 3.97 5.16
C THR A 25 -41.61 3.24 3.84
N ALA A 26 -41.80 1.92 4.03
CA ALA A 26 -42.85 1.03 3.52
C ALA A 26 -42.84 0.54 2.05
N GLY A 27 -42.84 -0.80 1.89
CA GLY A 27 -43.25 -1.49 0.66
C GLY A 27 -42.48 -2.76 0.37
N GLU A 28 -42.96 -3.91 0.87
CA GLU A 28 -42.51 -5.25 0.50
C GLU A 28 -42.52 -5.51 -1.02
N LYS A 29 -41.46 -6.17 -1.53
CA LYS A 29 -41.58 -7.36 -2.40
C LYS A 29 -40.22 -8.06 -2.60
N HIS A 30 -40.26 -9.37 -2.37
CA HIS A 30 -39.24 -10.38 -2.60
C HIS A 30 -38.60 -10.33 -3.99
N ILE A 31 -37.26 -10.35 -4.06
CA ILE A 31 -36.47 -11.13 -5.03
C ILE A 31 -35.19 -11.63 -4.34
N GLN A 32 -35.06 -12.95 -4.28
CA GLN A 32 -33.90 -13.71 -3.83
C GLN A 32 -32.91 -13.85 -4.99
N LYS A 33 -31.68 -13.33 -4.86
CA LYS A 33 -30.52 -13.73 -5.69
C LYS A 33 -29.21 -13.63 -4.91
N ASP A 34 -28.66 -14.81 -4.65
CA ASP A 34 -27.26 -15.22 -4.72
C ASP A 34 -26.18 -14.34 -4.07
N GLY A 35 -25.64 -14.90 -3.00
CA GLY A 35 -24.62 -14.29 -2.16
C GLY A 35 -23.27 -14.13 -2.84
N ILE A 36 -22.76 -12.91 -2.74
CA ILE A 36 -21.33 -12.62 -2.72
C ILE A 36 -21.07 -12.06 -1.32
N VAL A 37 -20.40 -12.84 -0.49
CA VAL A 37 -19.97 -12.45 0.85
C VAL A 37 -19.00 -11.28 0.71
N ALA A 38 -19.47 -10.08 1.02
CA ALA A 38 -18.62 -8.92 1.22
C ALA A 38 -17.80 -9.16 2.50
N GLU A 39 -16.47 -9.24 2.38
CA GLU A 39 -15.62 -9.21 3.56
C GLU A 39 -15.74 -7.82 4.22
N PRO A 40 -16.07 -7.75 5.53
CA PRO A 40 -16.27 -6.48 6.21
C PRO A 40 -14.93 -5.75 6.35
N GLY A 41 -14.92 -4.53 5.82
CA GLY A 41 -13.76 -3.69 5.64
C GLY A 41 -13.04 -3.27 6.93
N VAL A 42 -11.74 -3.06 6.76
CA VAL A 42 -10.72 -2.58 7.72
C VAL A 42 -11.12 -1.34 8.55
N LYS A 43 -12.19 -0.63 8.17
CA LYS A 43 -12.74 0.50 8.93
C LYS A 43 -13.14 0.08 10.36
N THR A 44 -13.72 -1.10 10.52
CA THR A 44 -14.20 -1.61 11.82
C THR A 44 -13.05 -2.00 12.75
N GLU A 45 -11.88 -2.37 12.23
CA GLU A 45 -10.78 -2.92 13.05
C GLU A 45 -9.93 -1.82 13.68
N LYS A 46 -9.58 -0.75 12.95
CA LYS A 46 -8.79 0.38 13.51
C LYS A 46 -9.57 1.19 14.55
N GLU A 47 -10.89 1.32 14.42
CA GLU A 47 -11.73 2.03 15.41
C GLU A 47 -12.05 1.17 16.65
N ASN A 48 -12.21 -0.14 16.47
CA ASN A 48 -12.47 -1.11 17.55
C ASN A 48 -11.22 -1.49 18.37
N LEU A 49 -10.06 -0.89 18.05
CA LEU A 49 -8.81 -1.00 18.81
C LEU A 49 -8.60 0.14 19.81
N LYS A 50 -9.52 1.12 19.89
CA LYS A 50 -9.51 2.14 20.96
C LYS A 50 -9.65 1.44 22.32
N GLY A 51 -8.54 1.36 23.06
CA GLY A 51 -8.49 0.76 24.40
C GLY A 51 -7.92 -0.65 24.50
N LYS A 52 -7.52 -1.30 23.38
CA LYS A 52 -6.79 -2.58 23.41
C LYS A 52 -5.27 -2.34 23.35
N ILE A 53 -4.51 -3.13 24.11
CA ILE A 53 -3.05 -3.18 24.00
C ILE A 53 -2.72 -3.67 22.59
N VAL A 54 -2.06 -2.82 21.80
CA VAL A 54 -1.60 -3.20 20.46
C VAL A 54 -0.15 -3.64 20.57
N THR A 55 0.07 -4.94 20.42
CA THR A 55 1.43 -5.50 20.33
C THR A 55 2.08 -5.11 19.01
N GLU A 56 3.42 -5.12 18.97
CA GLU A 56 4.18 -4.88 17.75
C GLU A 56 3.78 -5.86 16.62
N GLU A 57 3.58 -7.14 16.96
CA GLU A 57 3.15 -8.16 15.99
C GLU A 57 1.78 -7.84 15.39
N MET A 58 0.83 -7.42 16.23
CA MET A 58 -0.49 -7.02 15.76
C MET A 58 -0.41 -5.77 14.88
N TYR A 59 0.43 -4.81 15.25
CA TYR A 59 0.70 -3.64 14.42
C TYR A 59 1.27 -4.05 13.05
N LYS A 60 2.29 -4.92 13.00
CA LYS A 60 2.89 -5.40 11.75
C LYS A 60 1.85 -6.04 10.82
N ARG A 61 0.91 -6.84 11.37
CA ARG A 61 -0.20 -7.41 10.58
C ARG A 61 -1.14 -6.34 10.02
N LEU A 62 -1.54 -5.37 10.84
CA LEU A 62 -2.40 -4.26 10.41
C LEU A 62 -1.72 -3.39 9.37
N PHE A 63 -0.43 -3.13 9.55
CA PHE A 63 0.40 -2.40 8.59
C PHE A 63 0.34 -3.08 7.22
N GLN A 64 0.58 -4.39 7.12
CA GLN A 64 0.48 -5.11 5.84
C GLN A 64 -0.90 -4.99 5.17
N LYS A 65 -2.00 -5.07 5.94
CA LYS A 65 -3.36 -4.86 5.40
C LYS A 65 -3.52 -3.45 4.81
N VAL A 66 -3.02 -2.43 5.50
CA VAL A 66 -3.04 -1.04 5.03
C VAL A 66 -2.22 -0.89 3.75
N ARG A 67 -1.02 -1.47 3.73
CA ARG A 67 -0.11 -1.44 2.57
C ARG A 67 -0.75 -2.07 1.33
N HIS A 68 -1.45 -3.19 1.49
CA HIS A 68 -2.18 -3.82 0.39
C HIS A 68 -3.25 -2.89 -0.20
N MET A 69 -4.07 -2.26 0.64
CA MET A 69 -5.09 -1.31 0.17
C MET A 69 -4.50 -0.08 -0.55
N GLN A 70 -3.41 0.48 -0.02
CA GLN A 70 -2.70 1.60 -0.64
C GLN A 70 -2.16 1.21 -2.01
N LEU A 71 -1.53 0.04 -2.12
CA LEU A 71 -1.00 -0.48 -3.38
C LEU A 71 -2.10 -0.69 -4.43
N GLU A 72 -3.24 -1.26 -4.04
CA GLU A 72 -4.38 -1.42 -4.94
C GLU A 72 -4.94 -0.08 -5.42
N GLY A 73 -5.03 0.93 -4.55
CA GLY A 73 -5.40 2.29 -4.93
C GLY A 73 -4.42 2.90 -5.94
N LEU A 74 -3.12 2.72 -5.72
CA LEU A 74 -2.08 3.29 -6.57
C LEU A 74 -2.02 2.64 -7.96
N LYS A 75 -2.23 1.32 -8.05
CA LYS A 75 -2.35 0.61 -9.35
C LYS A 75 -3.47 1.19 -10.21
N ARG A 76 -4.58 1.64 -9.60
CA ARG A 76 -5.68 2.30 -10.32
C ARG A 76 -5.29 3.69 -10.80
N ILE A 77 -4.57 4.46 -9.97
CA ILE A 77 -4.09 5.80 -10.33
C ILE A 77 -3.14 5.76 -11.53
N GLN A 78 -2.33 4.70 -11.66
CA GLN A 78 -1.40 4.55 -12.78
C GLN A 78 -2.09 4.68 -14.15
N ASN A 79 -3.32 4.16 -14.24
CA ASN A 79 -4.15 4.17 -15.45
C ASN A 79 -5.26 5.24 -15.39
N PHE A 80 -5.23 6.16 -14.42
CA PHE A 80 -6.27 7.16 -14.24
C PHE A 80 -6.10 8.36 -15.17
N GLY A 81 -7.08 8.56 -16.06
CA GLY A 81 -7.19 9.75 -16.88
C GLY A 81 -5.98 10.03 -17.78
N ASP A 82 -5.93 11.24 -18.31
CA ASP A 82 -4.76 11.77 -19.00
C ASP A 82 -3.65 12.19 -18.00
N TYR A 83 -2.48 12.53 -18.54
CA TYR A 83 -1.34 12.95 -17.74
C TYR A 83 -1.66 14.16 -16.84
N ALA A 84 -2.43 15.14 -17.33
CA ALA A 84 -2.73 16.35 -16.58
C ALA A 84 -3.65 16.07 -15.38
N LYS A 85 -4.66 15.21 -15.54
CA LYS A 85 -5.53 14.75 -14.45
C LYS A 85 -4.76 13.94 -13.43
N LYS A 86 -3.93 13.00 -13.89
CA LYS A 86 -3.06 12.19 -13.03
C LYS A 86 -2.09 13.06 -12.25
N TYR A 87 -1.45 14.04 -12.89
CA TYR A 87 -0.57 15.00 -12.24
C TYR A 87 -1.29 15.75 -11.10
N LYS A 88 -2.47 16.34 -11.38
CA LYS A 88 -3.25 17.07 -10.35
C LYS A 88 -3.64 16.18 -9.17
N LEU A 89 -4.01 14.93 -9.44
CA LEU A 89 -4.35 13.98 -8.38
C LEU A 89 -3.13 13.62 -7.53
N VAL A 90 -2.03 13.23 -8.16
CA VAL A 90 -0.78 12.86 -7.49
C VAL A 90 -0.21 14.04 -6.70
N GLU A 91 -0.32 15.27 -7.22
CA GLU A 91 0.11 16.48 -6.52
C GLU A 91 -0.65 16.68 -5.21
N LYS A 92 -1.98 16.52 -5.22
CA LYS A 92 -2.79 16.60 -4.00
C LYS A 92 -2.41 15.51 -3.00
N MET A 93 -2.20 14.29 -3.50
CA MET A 93 -1.79 13.16 -2.65
C MET A 93 -0.43 13.39 -2.00
N LEU A 94 0.57 13.86 -2.76
CA LEU A 94 1.90 14.15 -2.23
C LEU A 94 1.87 15.28 -1.20
N LYS A 95 1.12 16.36 -1.45
CA LYS A 95 0.94 17.45 -0.47
C LYS A 95 0.38 16.92 0.85
N ALA A 96 -0.71 16.17 0.79
CA ALA A 96 -1.32 15.58 1.99
C ALA A 96 -0.38 14.59 2.69
N LEU A 97 0.35 13.76 1.92
CA LEU A 97 1.32 12.81 2.46
C LEU A 97 2.43 13.51 3.23
N PHE A 98 3.04 14.55 2.64
CA PHE A 98 4.15 15.27 3.26
C PHE A 98 3.70 16.15 4.44
N GLU A 99 2.48 16.67 4.43
CA GLU A 99 1.89 17.36 5.58
C GLU A 99 1.76 16.40 6.78
N VAL A 100 1.17 15.22 6.56
CA VAL A 100 1.02 14.19 7.60
C VAL A 100 2.38 13.68 8.08
N LEU A 101 3.32 13.46 7.17
CA LEU A 101 4.65 12.97 7.49
C LEU A 101 5.45 14.01 8.30
N SER A 102 5.36 15.29 7.93
CA SER A 102 6.04 16.37 8.66
C SER A 102 5.47 16.54 10.07
N GLN A 103 4.15 16.50 10.23
CA GLN A 103 3.54 16.53 11.57
C GLN A 103 3.91 15.29 12.40
N ALA A 104 3.93 14.11 11.79
CA ALA A 104 4.32 12.89 12.48
C ALA A 104 5.78 12.94 12.94
N LYS A 105 6.69 13.49 12.12
CA LYS A 105 8.09 13.73 12.47
C LYS A 105 8.21 14.61 13.71
N VAL A 106 7.51 15.75 13.73
CA VAL A 106 7.50 16.67 14.88
C VAL A 106 7.04 15.94 16.14
N ASN A 107 5.88 15.27 16.07
CA ASN A 107 5.32 14.56 17.22
C ASN A 107 6.28 13.49 17.74
N VAL A 108 6.85 12.63 16.88
CA VAL A 108 7.81 11.59 17.27
C VAL A 108 9.02 12.19 17.98
N THR A 109 9.55 13.30 17.44
CA THR A 109 10.73 13.98 18.00
C THR A 109 10.41 14.63 19.35
N GLU A 110 9.28 15.31 19.48
CA GLU A 110 8.84 15.95 20.74
C GLU A 110 8.58 14.96 21.86
N MET A 111 8.06 13.77 21.52
CA MET A 111 7.87 12.69 22.50
C MET A 111 9.18 12.00 22.89
N GLY A 112 10.31 12.37 22.28
CA GLY A 112 11.61 11.76 22.56
C GLY A 112 11.71 10.29 22.13
N PHE A 113 10.86 9.84 21.21
CA PHE A 113 10.87 8.45 20.74
C PHE A 113 11.99 8.26 19.71
N LEU A 114 12.96 7.42 20.02
CA LEU A 114 14.09 7.13 19.15
C LEU A 114 13.83 5.88 18.30
N PRO A 115 14.32 5.84 17.05
CA PRO A 115 14.21 4.63 16.26
C PRO A 115 15.04 3.51 16.91
N GLY A 116 14.39 2.38 17.20
CA GLY A 116 14.99 1.25 17.91
C GLY A 116 14.45 1.06 19.32
N ASP A 117 13.76 2.07 19.87
CA ASP A 117 12.99 1.93 21.10
C ASP A 117 11.90 0.85 20.95
N PRO A 118 11.49 0.19 22.06
CA PRO A 118 10.36 -0.73 22.05
C PRO A 118 9.11 -0.08 21.47
N PHE A 119 8.30 -0.88 20.77
CA PHE A 119 7.10 -0.36 20.13
C PHE A 119 6.15 0.33 21.14
N PRO A 120 5.67 1.57 20.87
CA PRO A 120 4.99 2.35 21.90
C PRO A 120 3.68 1.73 22.42
N GLU A 121 3.53 1.71 23.75
CA GLU A 121 2.27 1.41 24.42
C GLU A 121 1.30 2.59 24.38
N ASN A 122 1.84 3.80 24.45
CA ASN A 122 1.07 5.04 24.34
C ASN A 122 0.45 5.17 22.94
N VAL A 123 -0.88 5.37 22.90
CA VAL A 123 -1.64 5.43 21.65
C VAL A 123 -1.17 6.58 20.75
N THR A 124 -0.90 7.76 21.31
CA THR A 124 -0.42 8.93 20.57
C THR A 124 0.94 8.68 19.95
N ALA A 125 1.87 8.11 20.72
CA ALA A 125 3.20 7.76 20.23
C ALA A 125 3.13 6.71 19.12
N ARG A 126 2.33 5.67 19.34
CA ARG A 126 2.06 4.62 18.36
C ARG A 126 1.48 5.18 17.07
N GLU A 127 0.51 6.08 17.16
CA GLU A 127 -0.09 6.71 15.98
C GLU A 127 0.92 7.55 15.20
N ALA A 128 1.78 8.30 15.89
CA ALA A 128 2.81 9.10 15.25
C ALA A 128 3.84 8.23 14.51
N VAL A 129 4.38 7.19 15.18
CA VAL A 129 5.28 6.20 14.57
C VAL A 129 4.61 5.50 13.38
N SER A 130 3.34 5.10 13.54
CA SER A 130 2.57 4.46 12.47
C SER A 130 2.44 5.35 11.25
N LYS A 131 2.19 6.66 11.44
CA LYS A 131 2.11 7.63 10.35
C LYS A 131 3.45 7.76 9.63
N VAL A 132 4.58 7.80 10.35
CA VAL A 132 5.91 7.84 9.71
C VAL A 132 6.10 6.63 8.81
N LEU A 133 5.85 5.43 9.34
CA LEU A 133 6.03 4.17 8.60
C LEU A 133 5.09 4.05 7.39
N GLU A 134 3.79 4.28 7.58
CA GLU A 134 2.76 4.16 6.52
C GLU A 134 3.00 5.17 5.38
N ASN A 135 3.29 6.44 5.71
CA ASN A 135 3.47 7.48 4.68
C ASN A 135 4.81 7.35 3.95
N THR A 136 5.89 6.95 4.65
CA THR A 136 7.20 6.73 4.00
C THR A 136 7.12 5.57 3.01
N ALA A 137 6.48 4.47 3.38
CA ALA A 137 6.30 3.32 2.49
C ALA A 137 5.38 3.66 1.30
N MET A 138 4.29 4.42 1.54
CA MET A 138 3.40 4.85 0.46
C MET A 138 4.10 5.80 -0.52
N PHE A 139 4.91 6.74 -0.03
CA PHE A 139 5.73 7.57 -0.89
C PHE A 139 6.68 6.72 -1.75
N GLY A 140 7.23 5.65 -1.16
CA GLY A 140 8.05 4.64 -1.85
C GLY A 140 7.35 4.05 -3.06
N ASP A 141 6.11 3.60 -2.87
CA ASP A 141 5.33 3.03 -3.98
C ASP A 141 5.03 4.08 -5.05
N MET A 142 4.69 5.31 -4.65
CA MET A 142 4.37 6.39 -5.56
C MET A 142 5.57 6.74 -6.45
N VAL A 143 6.75 6.89 -5.85
CA VAL A 143 8.01 7.13 -6.56
C VAL A 143 8.27 6.05 -7.59
N LEU A 144 8.16 4.77 -7.19
CA LEU A 144 8.56 3.68 -8.07
C LEU A 144 7.55 3.38 -9.17
N ARG A 145 6.25 3.55 -8.92
CA ARG A 145 5.18 3.22 -9.89
C ARG A 145 4.76 4.39 -10.76
N LEU A 146 4.95 5.62 -10.28
CA LEU A 146 4.60 6.86 -10.99
C LEU A 146 5.81 7.81 -11.10
N PRO A 147 7.00 7.33 -11.52
CA PRO A 147 8.23 8.09 -11.41
C PRO A 147 8.15 9.44 -12.13
N ASP A 148 7.64 9.48 -13.37
CA ASP A 148 7.55 10.71 -14.17
C ASP A 148 6.81 11.84 -13.46
N VAL A 149 5.63 11.52 -12.93
CA VAL A 149 4.75 12.49 -12.27
C VAL A 149 5.31 12.90 -10.91
N VAL A 150 5.76 11.92 -10.12
CA VAL A 150 6.27 12.18 -8.77
C VAL A 150 7.55 12.99 -8.83
N HIS A 151 8.49 12.67 -9.73
CA HIS A 151 9.73 13.46 -9.92
C HIS A 151 9.43 14.91 -10.31
N ALA A 152 8.46 15.12 -11.21
CA ALA A 152 8.09 16.46 -11.66
C ALA A 152 7.54 17.35 -10.53
N ILE A 153 6.88 16.75 -9.53
CA ILE A 153 6.32 17.46 -8.38
C ILE A 153 7.38 17.59 -7.27
N TYR A 154 8.05 16.49 -6.92
CA TYR A 154 9.00 16.41 -5.80
C TYR A 154 10.21 17.34 -5.99
N LYS A 155 10.75 17.47 -7.20
CA LYS A 155 11.88 18.37 -7.49
C LYS A 155 11.60 19.84 -7.20
N LYS A 156 10.33 20.25 -7.16
CA LYS A 156 9.92 21.64 -6.89
C LYS A 156 9.85 21.95 -5.39
N ASN A 157 9.98 20.95 -4.52
CA ASN A 157 9.76 21.11 -3.09
C ASN A 157 10.97 20.60 -2.28
N ASN A 158 11.89 21.53 -1.98
CA ASN A 158 13.14 21.19 -1.29
C ASN A 158 12.93 20.75 0.17
N GLU A 159 11.88 21.24 0.84
CA GLU A 159 11.58 20.86 2.23
C GLU A 159 11.20 19.39 2.34
N TRP A 160 10.47 18.86 1.35
CA TRP A 160 10.11 17.45 1.29
C TRP A 160 11.34 16.53 1.31
N ARG A 161 12.46 16.98 0.73
CA ARG A 161 13.73 16.25 0.77
C ARG A 161 14.26 16.05 2.18
N GLN A 162 14.18 17.07 3.02
CA GLN A 162 14.65 16.97 4.41
C GLN A 162 13.73 16.06 5.24
N THR A 163 12.42 16.18 5.03
CA THR A 163 11.43 15.32 5.70
C THR A 163 11.61 13.86 5.33
N ILE A 164 11.74 13.54 4.04
CA ILE A 164 11.90 12.15 3.61
C ILE A 164 13.25 11.56 4.01
N ASN A 165 14.34 12.35 3.96
CA ASN A 165 15.65 11.86 4.39
C ASN A 165 15.64 11.42 5.86
N TRP A 166 15.02 12.24 6.73
CA TRP A 166 14.80 11.87 8.13
C TRP A 166 13.91 10.63 8.26
N ALA A 167 12.81 10.56 7.51
CA ALA A 167 11.87 9.45 7.61
C ALA A 167 12.47 8.12 7.15
N VAL A 168 13.31 8.14 6.10
CA VAL A 168 14.07 6.98 5.63
C VAL A 168 15.05 6.50 6.70
N TRP A 169 15.82 7.41 7.31
CA TRP A 169 16.70 7.09 8.43
C TRP A 169 15.91 6.45 9.59
N PHE A 170 14.82 7.09 10.01
CA PHE A 170 13.97 6.59 11.09
C PHE A 170 13.43 5.18 10.79
N CYS A 171 12.92 4.95 9.58
CA CYS A 171 12.38 3.66 9.18
C CYS A 171 13.44 2.55 9.19
N ASN A 172 14.65 2.84 8.69
CA ASN A 172 15.75 1.88 8.64
C ASN A 172 16.20 1.43 10.04
N GLU A 173 16.28 2.38 10.98
CA GLU A 173 16.72 2.13 12.36
C GLU A 173 15.61 1.55 13.26
N SER A 174 14.33 1.78 12.94
CA SER A 174 13.19 1.36 13.78
C SER A 174 13.00 -0.16 13.97
N ARG A 175 13.59 -1.00 13.11
CA ARG A 175 13.37 -2.47 13.03
C ARG A 175 11.91 -2.91 12.78
N LEU A 176 11.00 -1.96 12.52
CA LEU A 176 9.59 -2.24 12.26
C LEU A 176 9.32 -2.65 10.80
N PHE A 177 10.19 -2.24 9.88
CA PHE A 177 10.17 -2.70 8.49
C PHE A 177 10.78 -4.08 8.32
N ASP A 178 10.05 -4.94 7.60
CA ASP A 178 10.55 -6.22 7.12
C ASP A 178 11.54 -6.02 5.96
N LYS A 179 12.08 -7.15 5.46
CA LYS A 179 13.03 -7.15 4.34
C LYS A 179 12.46 -6.48 3.08
N ALA A 180 11.19 -6.72 2.77
CA ALA A 180 10.57 -6.21 1.56
C ALA A 180 10.39 -4.69 1.61
N HIS A 181 10.03 -4.14 2.77
CA HIS A 181 9.94 -2.69 2.99
C HIS A 181 11.32 -2.03 2.97
N LYS A 182 12.37 -2.67 3.52
CA LYS A 182 13.74 -2.17 3.39
C LYS A 182 14.19 -2.10 1.93
N THR A 183 13.90 -3.12 1.12
CA THR A 183 14.16 -3.09 -0.32
C THR A 183 13.38 -1.97 -1.02
N LEU A 184 12.10 -1.79 -0.68
CA LEU A 184 11.28 -0.70 -1.22
C LEU A 184 11.90 0.68 -0.96
N ILE A 185 12.31 0.94 0.29
CA ILE A 185 12.94 2.19 0.68
C ILE A 185 14.30 2.38 0.00
N ASN A 186 15.10 1.32 -0.13
CA ASN A 186 16.38 1.38 -0.85
C ASN A 186 16.16 1.79 -2.32
N LEU A 187 15.25 1.12 -3.02
CA LEU A 187 14.93 1.43 -4.42
C LEU A 187 14.39 2.84 -4.59
N MET A 188 13.48 3.27 -3.71
CA MET A 188 12.96 4.65 -3.71
C MET A 188 14.09 5.66 -3.48
N SER A 189 14.96 5.41 -2.50
CA SER A 189 16.07 6.31 -2.15
C SER A 189 17.04 6.49 -3.32
N GLN A 190 17.32 5.42 -4.07
CA GLN A 190 18.09 5.49 -5.32
C GLN A 190 17.33 6.25 -6.41
N GLU A 191 16.03 6.03 -6.55
CA GLU A 191 15.20 6.63 -7.61
C GLU A 191 15.15 8.16 -7.51
N ILE A 192 14.94 8.70 -6.31
CA ILE A 192 14.91 10.15 -6.04
C ILE A 192 16.28 10.77 -5.73
N GLY A 193 17.35 9.96 -5.77
CA GLY A 193 18.73 10.40 -5.53
C GLY A 193 19.01 10.85 -4.10
N LEU A 194 18.39 10.24 -3.09
CA LEU A 194 18.84 10.37 -1.70
C LEU A 194 20.17 9.66 -1.49
N ILE A 195 20.35 8.51 -2.15
CA ILE A 195 21.60 7.74 -2.18
C ILE A 195 22.04 7.52 -3.64
N PRO A 196 23.33 7.23 -3.88
CA PRO A 196 23.81 6.87 -5.21
C PRO A 196 23.09 5.63 -5.76
N LYS A 197 22.87 5.60 -7.07
CA LYS A 197 22.35 4.41 -7.77
C LYS A 197 23.44 3.35 -7.84
N GLU A 198 23.09 2.11 -7.51
CA GLU A 198 23.97 0.96 -7.67
C GLU A 198 24.23 0.68 -9.16
N GLU A 199 25.36 0.04 -9.47
CA GLU A 199 25.67 -0.36 -10.85
C GLU A 199 24.58 -1.33 -11.37
N GLY A 200 24.02 -1.03 -12.55
CA GLY A 200 22.90 -1.78 -13.10
C GLY A 200 21.55 -1.50 -12.43
N TYR A 201 21.43 -0.43 -11.63
CA TYR A 201 20.14 -0.02 -11.06
C TYR A 201 19.08 0.12 -12.15
N PHE A 202 17.93 -0.49 -11.88
CA PHE A 202 16.76 -0.40 -12.72
C PHE A 202 15.51 -0.45 -11.84
N ASN A 203 14.58 0.48 -12.04
CA ASN A 203 13.33 0.50 -11.29
C ASN A 203 12.42 -0.65 -11.78
N PRO A 204 12.11 -1.67 -10.96
CA PRO A 204 11.37 -2.84 -11.43
C PRO A 204 9.86 -2.60 -11.63
N TYR A 205 9.34 -1.41 -11.25
CA TYR A 205 7.92 -1.11 -11.24
C TYR A 205 7.44 -0.27 -12.44
N THR A 206 8.31 0.06 -13.38
CA THR A 206 7.93 0.80 -14.59
C THR A 206 7.27 -0.13 -15.63
N ALA A 207 6.60 0.47 -16.62
CA ALA A 207 5.94 -0.28 -17.67
C ALA A 207 6.95 -1.06 -18.53
N GLU A 208 8.15 -0.50 -18.72
CA GLU A 208 9.27 -1.12 -19.42
C GLU A 208 9.73 -2.38 -18.67
N SER A 209 9.85 -2.30 -17.35
CA SER A 209 10.21 -3.41 -16.46
C SER A 209 9.19 -4.54 -16.49
N ALA A 210 7.91 -4.18 -16.53
CA ALA A 210 6.81 -5.12 -16.64
C ALA A 210 6.84 -5.85 -18.00
N LYS A 211 7.10 -5.12 -19.09
CA LYS A 211 7.21 -5.67 -20.45
C LYS A 211 8.44 -6.56 -20.61
N ALA A 212 9.55 -6.22 -19.95
CA ALA A 212 10.78 -7.02 -19.94
C ALA A 212 10.68 -8.31 -19.12
N GLY A 213 9.54 -8.58 -18.45
CA GLY A 213 9.34 -9.79 -17.65
C GLY A 213 10.15 -9.84 -16.35
N ILE A 214 10.86 -8.77 -16.00
CA ILE A 214 11.71 -8.66 -14.80
C ILE A 214 10.88 -8.79 -13.51
N LEU A 215 9.60 -8.39 -13.56
CA LEU A 215 8.63 -8.59 -12.48
C LEU A 215 8.44 -10.06 -12.07
N LYS A 216 8.81 -11.07 -12.88
CA LYS A 216 8.66 -12.47 -12.48
C LYS A 216 9.78 -12.98 -11.58
N ASN A 217 10.97 -12.38 -11.62
CA ASN A 217 12.16 -12.98 -11.01
C ASN A 217 12.60 -12.33 -9.67
N ASN A 218 12.20 -11.08 -9.41
CA ASN A 218 12.51 -10.36 -8.15
C ASN A 218 11.26 -10.06 -7.30
N TYR A 219 10.12 -10.66 -7.64
CA TYR A 219 8.88 -10.51 -6.90
C TYR A 219 8.87 -11.46 -5.71
N ASP A 220 8.92 -10.90 -4.50
CA ASP A 220 8.59 -11.65 -3.30
C ASP A 220 7.07 -11.96 -3.33
N PRO A 221 6.66 -13.24 -3.41
CA PRO A 221 5.26 -13.67 -3.40
C PRO A 221 4.45 -13.17 -2.19
N MET A 222 5.10 -12.63 -1.16
CA MET A 222 4.46 -12.12 0.05
C MET A 222 3.66 -10.82 -0.13
N MET A 223 3.83 -10.10 -1.25
CA MET A 223 3.19 -8.78 -1.50
C MET A 223 1.75 -8.84 -2.07
N ASP A 224 1.25 -10.00 -2.49
CA ASP A 224 -0.14 -10.16 -2.96
C ASP A 224 -0.74 -11.50 -2.49
N PRO A 225 -1.48 -11.51 -1.36
CA PRO A 225 -2.18 -12.69 -0.86
C PRO A 225 -3.15 -13.31 -1.89
N MET A 226 -3.72 -12.49 -2.78
CA MET A 226 -4.66 -12.93 -3.81
C MET A 226 -3.95 -13.69 -4.93
N MET A 227 -2.71 -13.28 -5.25
CA MET A 227 -1.86 -13.97 -6.22
C MET A 227 -1.32 -15.30 -5.68
N GLN A 228 -1.03 -15.40 -4.37
CA GLN A 228 -0.73 -16.69 -3.72
C GLN A 228 -1.91 -17.65 -3.84
N MET A 229 -3.12 -17.20 -3.52
CA MET A 229 -4.33 -18.03 -3.62
C MET A 229 -4.61 -18.46 -5.07
N LYS A 230 -4.34 -17.59 -6.05
CA LYS A 230 -4.48 -17.89 -7.48
C LYS A 230 -3.41 -18.89 -7.95
N ALA A 231 -2.14 -18.70 -7.59
CA ALA A 231 -1.05 -19.63 -7.92
C ALA A 231 -1.24 -21.02 -7.28
N ILE A 232 -1.76 -21.08 -6.05
CA ILE A 232 -2.11 -22.33 -5.37
C ILE A 232 -3.30 -23.01 -6.08
N LYS A 233 -4.33 -22.25 -6.49
CA LYS A 233 -5.48 -22.77 -7.26
C LYS A 233 -5.04 -23.31 -8.62
N ASP A 234 -4.17 -22.60 -9.34
CA ASP A 234 -3.72 -22.99 -10.67
C ASP A 234 -2.78 -24.20 -10.63
N LYS A 235 -1.91 -24.31 -9.61
CA LYS A 235 -1.13 -25.54 -9.34
C LYS A 235 -2.01 -26.74 -9.00
N LYS A 236 -3.14 -26.55 -8.31
CA LYS A 236 -4.12 -27.62 -8.05
C LYS A 236 -4.85 -28.07 -9.33
N LYS A 237 -5.10 -27.15 -10.28
CA LYS A 237 -5.74 -27.48 -11.57
C LYS A 237 -4.83 -28.30 -12.50
N MET A 238 -3.51 -28.09 -12.46
CA MET A 238 -2.55 -28.82 -13.29
C MET A 238 -2.29 -30.27 -12.86
N LYS A 239 -2.74 -30.71 -11.67
CA LYS A 239 -2.54 -32.10 -11.20
C LYS A 239 -3.65 -33.07 -11.63
N LYS A 240 -4.11 -33.01 -12.88
CA LYS A 240 -4.94 -34.08 -13.46
C LYS A 240 -4.12 -34.82 -14.52
N GLY A 241 -3.62 -36.00 -14.15
CA GLY A 241 -2.91 -36.90 -15.04
C GLY A 241 -3.83 -37.47 -16.13
N PRO A 242 -3.26 -38.17 -17.13
CA PRO A 242 -4.00 -38.68 -18.27
C PRO A 242 -5.12 -39.63 -17.84
N ARG A 243 -6.35 -39.36 -18.29
CA ARG A 243 -7.42 -40.37 -18.23
C ARG A 243 -7.24 -41.28 -19.44
N MET A 244 -6.93 -42.54 -19.19
CA MET A 244 -6.96 -43.59 -20.22
C MET A 244 -8.42 -43.74 -20.70
N THR A 245 -8.73 -43.16 -21.85
CA THR A 245 -9.87 -43.62 -22.65
C THR A 245 -9.41 -44.86 -23.39
N GLY A 246 -9.79 -46.03 -22.88
CA GLY A 246 -9.61 -47.29 -23.59
C GLY A 246 -10.48 -47.26 -24.84
N VAL A 247 -9.84 -47.06 -25.99
CA VAL A 247 -10.42 -47.37 -27.30
C VAL A 247 -9.96 -48.78 -27.62
N HIS A 248 -10.88 -49.74 -27.65
CA HIS A 248 -10.59 -51.08 -28.18
C HIS A 248 -11.13 -51.15 -29.61
N THR A 249 -10.21 -51.38 -30.53
CA THR A 249 -10.36 -51.46 -31.97
C THR A 249 -11.17 -52.70 -32.41
N GLU A 250 -11.84 -52.52 -33.55
CA GLU A 250 -12.76 -53.39 -34.27
C GLU A 250 -12.23 -54.79 -34.64
N LEU A 251 -13.17 -55.73 -34.84
CA LEU A 251 -13.06 -56.90 -35.72
C LEU A 251 -14.33 -56.98 -36.57
#